data_AF-A0AAN8JAN4-F1
#
_entry.id   AF-A0AAN8JAN4-F1
#
_cell.length_a   1.000
_cell.length_b   1.000
_cell.length_c   1.000
_cell.angle_alpha   90.00
_cell.angle_beta   90.00
_cell.angle_gamma   90.00
#
_symmetry.space_group_name_H-M   'P 1'
#
loop_
_entity.id
_entity.type
_entity.pdbx_description
1 polymer ?
#
loop_
_entity_poly.entity_id
_entity_poly.type
_entity_poly.pdbx_seq_one_letter_code
_entity_poly.pdbx_strand_id
1 'polypeptide(L)'
;MEKFLVKTERKKLAIDEHAVKVSLKQTTIESLKGVVVMEDIERLKNKLKLKNQSKEIMIKSIQELGKKQPPKHVLLSTKIGKTINKLRKNEDSDIAEAATIVYKEWRSHLENNLSKPLIEVKCDPKSEKMRNSGRKFLTDALTTEVTDRLPEAIERECFHQSNRLLNVQYKRTMRSIVFKLKHQQSVRNSVLKGDISVEELVRTNKK
;
A
#
# COMPACT_ATOMS: atom_id res chain seq x y z
N MET A 1 -14.48 -8.54 -58.45
CA MET A 1 -15.40 -7.83 -57.53
C MET A 1 -14.60 -7.32 -56.35
N GLU A 2 -14.33 -6.02 -56.32
CA GLU A 2 -13.55 -5.38 -55.25
C GLU A 2 -14.43 -5.16 -54.01
N LYS A 3 -13.98 -5.65 -52.86
CA LYS A 3 -14.65 -5.44 -51.56
C LYS A 3 -14.17 -4.11 -50.99
N PHE A 4 -14.98 -3.06 -51.09
CA PHE A 4 -14.66 -1.78 -50.47
C PHE A 4 -14.92 -1.83 -48.95
N LEU A 5 -13.95 -1.34 -48.18
CA LEU A 5 -14.02 -1.24 -46.73
C LEU A 5 -14.78 0.06 -46.38
N VAL A 6 -16.07 -0.07 -46.08
CA VAL A 6 -16.92 1.07 -45.69
C VAL A 6 -16.53 1.52 -44.28
N LYS A 7 -15.91 2.70 -44.19
CA LYS A 7 -15.48 3.31 -42.92
C LYS A 7 -16.68 4.02 -42.30
N THR A 8 -17.40 3.37 -41.40
CA THR A 8 -18.48 4.01 -40.63
C THR A 8 -17.89 4.96 -39.58
N GLU A 9 -18.54 6.12 -39.40
CA GLU A 9 -18.10 7.11 -38.41
C GLU A 9 -18.23 6.54 -36.98
N ARG A 10 -17.18 6.72 -36.17
CA ARG A 10 -17.20 6.33 -34.76
C ARG A 10 -18.26 7.14 -34.03
N LYS A 11 -19.30 6.46 -33.54
CA LYS A 11 -20.28 7.02 -32.60
C LYS A 11 -19.51 7.55 -31.38
N LYS A 12 -19.51 8.87 -31.18
CA LYS A 12 -18.94 9.49 -29.97
C LYS A 12 -19.74 8.97 -28.79
N LEU A 13 -19.10 8.20 -27.92
CA LEU A 13 -19.70 7.84 -26.63
C LEU A 13 -20.00 9.15 -25.90
N ALA A 14 -21.22 9.29 -25.39
CA ALA A 14 -21.60 10.43 -24.56
C ALA A 14 -20.60 10.52 -23.41
N ILE A 15 -19.95 11.68 -23.28
CA ILE A 15 -19.12 11.98 -22.13
C ILE A 15 -20.09 12.14 -20.96
N ASP A 16 -19.96 11.30 -19.94
CA ASP A 16 -20.75 11.42 -18.71
C ASP A 16 -20.57 12.83 -18.13
N GLU A 17 -21.57 13.69 -18.27
CA GLU A 17 -21.55 15.06 -17.73
C GLU A 17 -21.59 15.09 -16.19
N HIS A 18 -21.71 13.93 -15.55
CA HIS A 18 -21.75 13.79 -14.09
C HIS A 18 -20.41 13.40 -13.44
N ALA A 19 -19.34 13.24 -14.21
CA ALA A 19 -18.01 13.11 -13.64
C ALA A 19 -17.48 14.48 -13.19
N VAL A 20 -18.00 15.01 -12.09
CA VAL A 20 -17.39 16.14 -11.39
C VAL A 20 -15.94 15.74 -11.08
N LYS A 21 -14.99 16.29 -11.85
CA LYS A 21 -13.56 16.13 -11.61
C LYS A 21 -13.28 16.73 -10.23
N VAL A 22 -13.27 15.89 -9.20
CA VAL A 22 -12.78 16.28 -7.88
C VAL A 22 -11.33 16.70 -8.08
N SER A 23 -11.06 18.01 -7.95
CA SER A 23 -9.69 18.50 -7.98
C SER A 23 -8.99 17.93 -6.76
N LEU A 24 -8.15 16.92 -6.95
CA LEU A 24 -7.32 16.38 -5.90
C LEU A 24 -6.24 17.43 -5.61
N LYS A 25 -6.49 18.27 -4.61
CA LYS A 25 -5.48 19.19 -4.08
C LYS A 25 -4.54 18.40 -3.17
N GLN A 26 -3.25 18.68 -3.27
CA GLN A 26 -2.28 18.14 -2.34
C GLN A 26 -2.60 18.64 -0.92
N THR A 27 -2.69 17.72 0.04
CA THR A 27 -2.89 18.02 1.46
C THR A 27 -1.58 17.84 2.23
N THR A 28 -1.44 18.56 3.35
CA THR A 28 -0.27 18.40 4.23
C THR A 28 -0.39 17.13 5.06
N ILE A 29 0.75 16.53 5.43
CA ILE A 29 0.79 15.31 6.24
C ILE A 29 0.06 15.49 7.58
N GLU A 30 0.18 16.67 8.16
CA GLU A 30 -0.47 17.08 9.41
C GLU A 30 -1.99 17.14 9.30
N SER A 31 -2.58 17.22 8.11
CA SER A 31 -4.05 17.20 7.97
C SER A 31 -4.65 15.80 8.22
N LEU A 32 -3.84 14.75 8.10
CA LEU A 32 -4.28 13.37 8.28
C LEU A 32 -4.70 13.12 9.75
N LYS A 33 -5.79 12.36 9.94
CA LYS A 33 -6.34 12.07 11.27
C LYS A 33 -5.37 11.27 12.14
N GLY A 34 -4.63 10.34 11.55
CA GLY A 34 -3.67 9.48 12.26
C GLY A 34 -2.31 10.14 12.55
N VAL A 35 -2.03 11.30 11.94
CA VAL A 35 -0.81 12.05 12.19
C VAL A 35 -1.07 13.03 13.32
N VAL A 36 -0.29 12.87 14.39
CA VAL A 36 -0.48 13.58 15.64
C VAL A 36 0.82 14.28 16.03
N VAL A 37 0.74 15.60 16.18
CA VAL A 37 1.84 16.43 16.67
C VAL A 37 1.82 16.40 18.20
N MET A 38 2.93 15.98 18.81
CA MET A 38 3.02 15.79 20.26
C MET A 38 2.84 17.11 21.03
N GLU A 39 3.47 18.17 20.56
CA GLU A 39 3.39 19.51 21.15
C GLU A 39 1.94 20.04 21.18
N ASP A 40 1.16 19.80 20.11
CA ASP A 40 -0.25 20.22 20.06
C ASP A 40 -1.09 19.49 21.11
N ILE A 41 -0.86 18.18 21.30
CA ILE A 41 -1.55 17.41 22.35
C ILE A 41 -1.18 17.93 23.73
N GLU A 42 0.10 18.22 23.98
CA GLU A 42 0.54 18.72 25.29
C GLU A 42 0.00 20.12 25.56
N ARG A 43 0.01 21.00 24.56
CA ARG A 43 -0.64 22.31 24.61
C ARG A 43 -2.13 22.20 24.96
N LEU A 44 -2.87 21.34 24.26
CA LEU A 44 -4.31 21.14 24.49
C LEU A 44 -4.59 20.48 25.84
N LYS A 45 -3.77 19.51 26.25
CA LYS A 45 -3.81 18.91 27.59
C LYS A 45 -3.63 19.95 28.69
N ASN A 46 -2.68 20.86 28.52
CA ASN A 46 -2.41 21.92 29.49
C ASN A 46 -3.60 22.89 29.55
N LYS A 47 -4.14 23.31 28.41
CA LYS A 47 -5.39 24.09 28.35
C LYS A 47 -6.52 23.41 29.14
N LEU A 48 -6.73 22.10 28.94
CA LEU A 48 -7.79 21.35 29.64
C LEU A 48 -7.54 21.12 31.14
N LYS A 49 -6.31 21.26 31.62
CA LYS A 49 -5.97 21.09 33.05
C LYS A 49 -6.04 22.37 33.86
N LEU A 50 -5.98 23.53 33.21
CA LEU A 50 -6.03 24.82 33.89
C LEU A 50 -7.42 25.01 34.53
N LYS A 51 -7.44 25.35 35.83
CA LYS A 51 -8.68 25.46 36.62
C LYS A 51 -9.56 26.66 36.24
N ASN A 52 -8.95 27.73 35.70
CA ASN A 52 -9.63 28.99 35.40
C ASN A 52 -10.01 29.15 33.92
N GLN A 53 -10.36 28.06 33.23
CA GLN A 53 -10.69 28.11 31.81
C GLN A 53 -12.18 28.31 31.57
N SER A 54 -12.52 29.04 30.51
CA SER A 54 -13.91 29.19 30.10
C SER A 54 -14.43 27.89 29.47
N LYS A 55 -15.73 27.66 29.62
CA LYS A 55 -16.42 26.46 29.09
C LYS A 55 -16.20 26.29 27.58
N GLU A 56 -16.30 27.39 26.84
CA GLU A 56 -16.10 27.39 25.39
C GLU A 56 -14.70 26.95 24.96
N ILE A 57 -13.66 27.40 25.68
CA ILE A 57 -12.27 27.03 25.35
C ILE A 57 -12.05 25.53 25.60
N MET A 58 -12.65 24.99 26.66
CA MET A 58 -12.59 23.55 26.93
C MET A 58 -13.28 22.74 25.84
N ILE A 59 -14.48 23.13 25.42
CA ILE A 59 -15.22 22.46 24.34
C ILE A 59 -14.43 22.53 23.02
N LYS A 60 -13.95 23.72 22.64
CA LYS A 60 -13.13 23.89 21.42
C LYS A 60 -11.88 23.02 21.46
N SER A 61 -11.20 22.95 22.61
CA SER A 61 -10.00 22.13 22.78
C SER A 61 -10.31 20.62 22.68
N ILE A 62 -11.44 20.16 23.23
CA ILE A 62 -11.88 18.77 23.11
C ILE A 62 -12.23 18.44 21.66
N GLN A 63 -12.94 19.32 20.96
CA GLN A 63 -13.28 19.15 19.55
C GLN A 63 -12.03 19.14 18.66
N GLU A 64 -11.04 19.98 18.94
CA GLU A 64 -9.76 20.00 18.23
C GLU A 64 -8.98 18.68 18.43
N LEU A 65 -8.99 18.13 19.66
CA LEU A 65 -8.44 16.79 19.94
C LEU A 65 -9.21 15.70 19.18
N GLY A 66 -10.54 15.79 19.08
CA GLY A 66 -11.39 14.85 18.35
C GLY A 66 -11.10 14.77 16.85
N LYS A 67 -10.57 15.85 16.25
CA LYS A 67 -10.12 15.82 14.84
C LYS A 67 -8.99 14.83 14.60
N LYS A 68 -8.25 14.45 15.65
CA LYS A 68 -7.11 13.54 15.61
C LYS A 68 -7.43 12.18 16.23
N GLN A 69 -6.75 11.16 15.74
CA GLN A 69 -6.86 9.78 16.19
C GLN A 69 -5.48 9.31 16.70
N PRO A 70 -5.13 9.67 17.96
CA PRO A 70 -3.83 9.33 18.52
C PRO A 70 -3.68 7.81 18.73
N PRO A 71 -2.53 7.22 18.36
CA PRO A 71 -2.26 5.81 18.58
C PRO A 71 -2.06 5.50 20.06
N LYS A 72 -2.15 4.21 20.41
CA LYS A 72 -2.06 3.72 21.80
C LYS A 72 -0.84 4.24 22.55
N HIS A 73 0.34 4.27 21.91
CA HIS A 73 1.58 4.74 22.54
C HIS A 73 1.55 6.23 22.91
N VAL A 74 0.96 7.08 22.05
CA VAL A 74 0.80 8.53 22.30
C VAL A 74 -0.17 8.78 23.45
N LEU A 75 -1.27 8.03 23.51
CA LEU A 75 -2.23 8.13 24.62
C LEU A 75 -1.60 7.74 25.96
N LEU A 76 -0.72 6.74 25.96
CA LEU A 76 -0.01 6.27 27.15
C LEU A 76 1.05 7.28 27.61
N SER A 77 1.86 7.82 26.70
CA SER A 77 2.93 8.76 27.03
C SER A 77 2.38 10.10 27.53
N THR A 78 1.47 10.71 26.77
CA THR A 78 0.88 12.01 27.09
C THR A 78 -0.15 11.94 28.22
N LYS A 79 -0.72 10.76 28.47
CA LYS A 79 -1.83 10.54 29.41
C LYS A 79 -3.08 11.39 29.10
N ILE A 80 -3.22 11.90 27.87
CA ILE A 80 -4.37 12.73 27.45
C ILE A 80 -5.70 11.95 27.52
N GLY A 81 -5.66 10.63 27.28
CA GLY A 81 -6.84 9.78 27.44
C GLY A 81 -7.41 9.80 28.86
N LYS A 82 -6.55 9.90 29.89
CA LYS A 82 -6.99 10.00 31.29
C LYS A 82 -7.66 11.34 31.58
N THR A 83 -7.16 12.43 31.01
CA THR A 83 -7.79 13.75 31.16
C THR A 83 -9.17 13.79 30.52
N ILE A 84 -9.34 13.27 29.29
CA ILE A 84 -10.65 13.23 28.63
C ILE A 84 -11.64 12.33 29.39
N ASN A 85 -11.18 11.16 29.89
CA ASN A 85 -12.03 10.29 30.70
C ASN A 85 -12.46 10.95 32.03
N LYS A 86 -11.63 11.85 32.59
CA LYS A 86 -12.03 12.66 33.75
C LYS A 86 -13.07 13.72 33.37
N LEU A 87 -12.86 14.43 32.25
CA LEU A 87 -13.77 15.46 31.75
C LEU A 87 -15.16 14.92 31.40
N ARG A 88 -15.26 13.64 31.03
CA ARG A 88 -16.56 12.94 30.87
C ARG A 88 -17.41 12.93 32.14
N LYS A 89 -16.80 13.06 33.32
CA LYS A 89 -17.47 13.09 34.62
C LYS A 89 -17.59 14.51 35.20
N ASN A 90 -17.36 15.54 34.39
CA ASN A 90 -17.55 16.92 34.84
C ASN A 90 -19.02 17.21 35.12
N GLU A 91 -19.24 18.22 35.96
CA GLU A 91 -20.58 18.72 36.32
C GLU A 91 -21.28 19.39 35.13
N ASP A 92 -20.50 20.04 34.25
CA ASP A 92 -21.01 20.64 33.03
C ASP A 92 -21.37 19.60 31.96
N SER A 93 -22.66 19.50 31.65
CA SER A 93 -23.21 18.53 30.68
C SER A 93 -22.57 18.65 29.29
N ASP A 94 -22.41 19.87 28.77
CA ASP A 94 -21.88 20.09 27.41
C ASP A 94 -20.43 19.61 27.26
N ILE A 95 -19.61 19.82 28.30
CA ILE A 95 -18.22 19.37 28.34
C ILE A 95 -18.17 17.85 28.45
N ALA A 96 -19.03 17.28 29.30
CA ALA A 96 -19.13 15.83 29.48
C ALA A 96 -19.58 15.12 28.20
N GLU A 97 -20.52 15.69 27.45
CA GLU A 97 -20.99 15.17 26.17
C GLU A 97 -19.89 15.22 25.10
N ALA A 98 -19.25 16.38 24.92
CA ALA A 98 -18.13 16.54 23.98
C ALA A 98 -16.98 15.55 24.29
N ALA A 99 -16.62 15.40 25.57
CA ALA A 99 -15.61 14.43 26.00
C ALA A 99 -16.04 12.98 25.77
N THR A 100 -17.33 12.68 25.94
CA THR A 100 -17.88 11.33 25.71
C THR A 100 -17.79 10.93 24.24
N ILE A 101 -18.10 11.85 23.32
CA ILE A 101 -18.01 11.61 21.88
C ILE A 101 -16.57 11.28 21.49
N VAL A 102 -15.62 12.14 21.85
CA VAL A 102 -14.19 11.94 21.54
C VAL A 102 -13.66 10.65 22.16
N TYR A 103 -14.04 10.35 23.40
CA TYR A 103 -13.64 9.11 24.06
C TYR A 103 -14.16 7.87 23.32
N LYS A 104 -15.45 7.87 22.90
CA LYS A 104 -16.04 6.76 22.14
C LYS A 104 -15.35 6.59 20.79
N GLU A 105 -15.08 7.68 20.08
CA GLU A 105 -14.38 7.64 18.79
C GLU A 105 -12.97 7.06 18.93
N TRP A 106 -12.19 7.53 19.92
CA TRP A 106 -10.85 7.00 20.16
C TRP A 106 -10.86 5.54 20.57
N ARG A 107 -11.80 5.14 21.45
CA ARG A 107 -11.94 3.75 21.88
C ARG A 107 -12.32 2.84 20.71
N SER A 108 -13.33 3.22 19.93
CA SER A 108 -13.76 2.46 18.75
C SER A 108 -12.64 2.37 17.73
N HIS A 109 -11.87 3.44 17.49
CA HIS A 109 -10.74 3.41 16.58
C HIS A 109 -9.64 2.43 17.04
N LEU A 110 -9.32 2.42 18.33
CA LEU A 110 -8.33 1.48 18.87
C LEU A 110 -8.82 0.03 18.78
N GLU A 111 -10.06 -0.25 19.15
CA GLU A 111 -10.66 -1.58 19.06
C GLU A 111 -10.71 -2.07 17.61
N ASN A 112 -11.12 -1.20 16.67
CA ASN A 112 -11.15 -1.50 15.23
C ASN A 112 -9.76 -1.68 14.61
N ASN A 113 -8.72 -1.04 15.15
CA ASN A 113 -7.36 -1.20 14.62
C ASN A 113 -6.61 -2.38 15.26
N LEU A 114 -6.97 -2.79 16.48
CA LEU A 114 -6.40 -3.99 17.09
C LEU A 114 -6.84 -5.27 16.35
N SER A 115 -8.04 -5.29 15.80
CA SER A 115 -8.58 -6.45 15.07
C SER A 115 -8.12 -6.54 13.62
N LYS A 116 -7.52 -5.47 13.07
CA LYS A 116 -7.07 -5.47 11.68
C LYS A 116 -5.75 -6.25 11.56
N PRO A 117 -5.69 -7.28 10.69
CA PRO A 117 -4.42 -7.91 10.39
C PRO A 117 -3.46 -6.88 9.77
N LEU A 118 -2.16 -7.03 10.01
CA LEU A 118 -1.16 -6.30 9.25
C LEU A 118 -1.35 -6.67 7.77
N ILE A 119 -1.65 -5.68 6.94
CA ILE A 119 -1.80 -5.89 5.51
C ILE A 119 -0.39 -6.06 4.95
N GLU A 120 0.03 -7.31 4.79
CA GLU A 120 1.16 -7.61 3.92
C GLU A 120 0.74 -7.33 2.48
N VAL A 121 1.36 -6.32 1.87
CA VAL A 121 1.10 -5.98 0.47
C VAL A 121 1.68 -7.08 -0.40
N LYS A 122 0.87 -8.10 -0.69
CA LYS A 122 1.16 -9.07 -1.76
C LYS A 122 1.11 -8.37 -3.11
N CYS A 123 1.79 -8.94 -4.11
CA CYS A 123 1.64 -8.49 -5.50
C CYS A 123 0.18 -8.61 -5.94
N ASP A 124 -0.25 -7.76 -6.88
CA ASP A 124 -1.59 -7.90 -7.46
C ASP A 124 -1.75 -9.27 -8.17
N PRO A 125 -2.96 -9.84 -8.20
CA PRO A 125 -3.16 -11.19 -8.75
C PRO A 125 -2.73 -11.36 -10.21
N LYS A 126 -2.74 -10.28 -11.00
CA LYS A 126 -2.33 -10.31 -12.41
C LYS A 126 -0.81 -10.41 -12.52
N SER A 127 -0.07 -9.62 -11.74
CA SER A 127 1.38 -9.72 -11.66
C SER A 127 1.83 -11.07 -11.12
N GLU A 128 1.17 -11.58 -10.09
CA GLU A 128 1.46 -12.89 -9.52
C GLU A 128 1.27 -14.01 -10.56
N LYS A 129 0.14 -14.03 -11.27
CA LYS A 129 -0.12 -15.00 -12.34
C LYS A 129 0.95 -14.96 -13.44
N MET A 130 1.34 -13.77 -13.88
CA MET A 130 2.36 -13.61 -14.92
C MET A 130 3.72 -14.17 -14.49
N ARG A 131 4.14 -13.87 -13.26
CA ARG A 131 5.40 -14.38 -12.70
C ARG A 131 5.36 -15.90 -12.51
N ASN A 132 4.23 -16.42 -12.03
CA ASN A 132 3.99 -17.87 -11.93
C ASN A 132 4.05 -18.57 -13.30
N SER A 133 3.44 -18.00 -14.34
CA SER A 133 3.56 -18.54 -15.71
C SER A 133 5.00 -18.52 -16.21
N GLY A 134 5.74 -17.45 -15.95
CA GLY A 134 7.16 -17.36 -16.28
C GLY A 134 8.00 -18.45 -15.62
N ARG A 135 7.77 -18.69 -14.31
CA ARG A 135 8.41 -19.78 -13.56
C ARG A 135 8.08 -21.15 -14.16
N LYS A 136 6.80 -21.41 -14.49
CA LYS A 136 6.39 -22.67 -15.14
C LYS A 136 7.16 -22.90 -16.45
N PHE A 137 7.26 -21.90 -17.32
CA PHE A 137 8.01 -22.03 -18.57
C PHE A 137 9.50 -22.27 -18.36
N LEU A 138 10.10 -21.72 -17.30
CA LEU A 138 11.49 -21.98 -16.95
C LEU A 138 11.68 -23.41 -16.42
N THR A 139 10.77 -23.88 -15.56
CA THR A 139 10.74 -25.27 -15.07
C THR A 139 10.64 -26.25 -16.24
N ASP A 140 9.75 -26.00 -17.19
CA ASP A 140 9.58 -26.80 -18.40
C ASP A 140 10.86 -26.81 -19.26
N ALA A 141 11.49 -25.65 -19.44
CA ALA A 141 12.71 -25.53 -20.25
C ALA A 141 13.93 -26.21 -19.61
N LEU A 142 14.05 -26.15 -18.29
CA LEU A 142 15.11 -26.80 -17.51
C LEU A 142 14.84 -28.30 -17.30
N THR A 143 13.65 -28.80 -17.65
CA THR A 143 13.24 -30.20 -17.41
C THR A 143 13.46 -30.60 -15.95
N THR A 144 13.07 -29.71 -15.05
CA THR A 144 13.35 -29.79 -13.62
C THR A 144 12.04 -29.88 -12.83
N GLU A 145 12.08 -30.30 -11.58
CA GLU A 145 10.92 -30.28 -10.70
C GLU A 145 10.49 -28.85 -10.35
N VAL A 146 9.20 -28.65 -10.08
CA VAL A 146 8.60 -27.34 -9.73
C VAL A 146 9.11 -26.82 -8.39
N THR A 147 9.65 -27.69 -7.55
CA THR A 147 10.21 -27.44 -6.21
C THR A 147 11.60 -26.81 -6.24
N ASP A 148 12.25 -26.76 -7.41
CA ASP A 148 13.61 -26.26 -7.50
C ASP A 148 13.69 -24.74 -7.44
N ARG A 149 14.69 -24.26 -6.70
CA ARG A 149 14.93 -22.82 -6.49
C ARG A 149 15.50 -22.12 -7.74
N LEU A 150 15.98 -22.88 -8.71
CA LEU A 150 16.68 -22.35 -9.89
C LEU A 150 15.76 -21.58 -10.85
N PRO A 151 14.60 -22.10 -11.29
CA PRO A 151 13.61 -21.32 -12.04
C PRO A 151 13.17 -20.04 -11.32
N GLU A 152 13.03 -20.10 -10.00
CA GLU A 152 12.67 -18.93 -9.20
C GLU A 152 13.79 -17.89 -9.15
N ALA A 153 15.04 -18.32 -8.97
CA ALA A 153 16.20 -17.44 -8.99
C ALA A 153 16.34 -16.72 -10.33
N ILE A 154 16.20 -17.43 -11.45
CA ILE A 154 16.27 -16.86 -12.81
C ILE A 154 15.15 -15.83 -13.01
N GLU A 155 13.93 -16.14 -12.62
CA GLU A 155 12.79 -15.21 -12.74
C GLU A 155 12.99 -13.95 -11.88
N ARG A 156 13.46 -14.10 -10.64
CA ARG A 156 13.74 -12.98 -9.74
C ARG A 156 14.84 -12.07 -10.29
N GLU A 157 15.90 -12.64 -10.86
CA GLU A 157 16.97 -11.86 -11.50
C GLU A 157 16.48 -11.14 -12.76
N CYS A 158 15.65 -11.78 -13.59
CA CYS A 158 15.00 -11.14 -14.73
C CYS A 158 14.15 -9.94 -14.31
N PHE A 159 13.39 -10.09 -13.23
CA PHE A 159 12.56 -9.04 -12.66
C PHE A 159 13.42 -7.88 -12.12
N HIS A 160 14.51 -8.21 -11.41
CA HIS A 160 15.45 -7.23 -10.90
C HIS A 160 16.09 -6.39 -12.02
N GLN A 161 16.64 -7.05 -13.05
CA GLN A 161 17.26 -6.37 -14.19
C GLN A 161 16.28 -5.57 -15.08
N SER A 162 14.98 -5.82 -14.94
CA SER A 162 13.89 -5.11 -15.62
C SER A 162 13.30 -3.96 -14.78
N ASN A 163 14.08 -3.43 -13.83
CA ASN A 163 13.69 -2.36 -12.90
C ASN A 163 12.48 -2.72 -12.02
N ARG A 164 12.29 -4.00 -11.70
CA ARG A 164 11.17 -4.49 -10.87
C ARG A 164 9.80 -4.15 -11.48
N LEU A 165 9.72 -4.14 -12.81
CA LEU A 165 8.49 -3.91 -13.56
C LEU A 165 8.22 -5.04 -14.55
N LEU A 166 6.97 -5.49 -14.62
CA LEU A 166 6.50 -6.47 -15.61
C LEU A 166 6.25 -5.84 -16.98
N ASN A 167 7.23 -5.09 -17.46
CA ASN A 167 7.19 -4.36 -18.72
C ASN A 167 7.47 -5.27 -19.94
N VAL A 168 7.50 -4.69 -21.14
CA VAL A 168 7.79 -5.43 -22.38
C VAL A 168 9.20 -6.04 -22.34
N GLN A 169 10.17 -5.34 -21.73
CA GLN A 169 11.54 -5.82 -21.54
C GLN A 169 11.56 -7.14 -20.76
N TYR A 170 10.92 -7.18 -19.59
CA TYR A 170 10.79 -8.38 -18.77
C TYR A 170 10.21 -9.55 -19.57
N LYS A 171 9.15 -9.30 -20.35
CA LYS A 171 8.52 -10.35 -21.17
C LYS A 171 9.43 -10.83 -22.30
N ARG A 172 10.24 -9.96 -22.91
CA ARG A 172 11.15 -10.31 -24.01
C ARG A 172 12.35 -11.08 -23.50
N THR A 173 12.92 -10.66 -22.38
CA THR A 173 14.05 -11.34 -21.72
C THR A 173 13.65 -12.72 -21.24
N MET A 174 12.53 -12.85 -20.52
CA MET A 174 12.01 -14.15 -20.08
C MET A 174 11.80 -15.11 -21.25
N ARG A 175 11.16 -14.66 -22.34
CA ARG A 175 10.97 -15.49 -23.54
C ARG A 175 12.29 -15.89 -24.19
N SER A 176 13.26 -14.96 -24.25
CA SER A 176 14.58 -15.24 -24.82
C SER A 176 15.31 -16.32 -24.02
N ILE A 177 15.28 -16.22 -22.69
CA ILE A 177 15.92 -17.17 -21.79
C ILE A 177 15.25 -18.55 -21.90
N VAL A 178 13.93 -18.61 -21.83
CA VAL A 178 13.16 -19.86 -21.99
C VAL A 178 13.49 -20.53 -23.32
N PHE A 179 13.50 -19.78 -24.42
CA PHE A 179 13.82 -20.32 -25.75
C PHE A 179 15.26 -20.85 -25.81
N LYS A 180 16.23 -20.09 -25.27
CA LYS A 180 17.63 -20.50 -25.23
C LYS A 180 17.82 -21.78 -24.42
N LEU A 181 17.23 -21.88 -23.23
CA LEU A 181 17.31 -23.06 -22.38
C LEU A 181 16.62 -24.28 -23.01
N LYS A 182 15.53 -24.08 -23.76
CA LYS A 182 14.80 -25.17 -24.42
C LYS A 182 15.56 -25.76 -25.61
N HIS A 183 16.26 -24.93 -26.38
CA HIS A 183 16.88 -25.35 -27.64
C HIS A 183 18.40 -25.53 -27.59
N GLN A 184 19.09 -24.92 -26.62
CA GLN A 184 20.54 -25.04 -26.46
C GLN A 184 20.90 -25.90 -25.25
N GLN A 185 21.16 -27.19 -25.50
CA GLN A 185 21.47 -28.16 -24.46
C GLN A 185 22.74 -27.82 -23.67
N SER A 186 23.75 -27.25 -24.35
CA SER A 186 25.01 -26.85 -23.73
C SER A 186 24.78 -25.82 -22.63
N VAL A 187 24.06 -24.74 -22.95
CA VAL A 187 23.72 -23.66 -22.02
C VAL A 187 22.87 -24.19 -20.87
N ARG A 188 21.89 -25.04 -21.16
CA ARG A 188 21.06 -25.68 -20.13
C ARG A 188 21.90 -26.48 -19.13
N ASN A 189 22.79 -27.35 -19.63
CA ASN A 189 23.65 -28.18 -18.79
C ASN A 189 24.63 -27.33 -17.96
N SER A 190 25.20 -26.26 -18.53
CA SER A 190 26.08 -25.35 -17.80
C SER A 190 25.36 -24.58 -16.70
N VAL A 191 24.09 -24.19 -16.92
CA VAL A 191 23.27 -23.54 -15.89
C VAL A 191 22.89 -24.53 -14.77
N LEU A 192 22.58 -25.79 -15.11
CA LEU A 192 22.29 -26.83 -14.12
C LEU A 192 23.51 -27.21 -13.28
N LYS A 193 24.71 -27.24 -13.89
CA LYS A 193 25.97 -27.50 -13.19
C LYS A 193 26.48 -26.32 -12.38
N GLY A 194 25.95 -25.11 -12.64
CA GLY A 194 26.39 -23.87 -11.99
C GLY A 194 27.60 -23.21 -12.62
N ASP A 195 28.04 -23.67 -13.80
CA ASP A 195 29.16 -23.07 -14.55
C ASP A 195 28.85 -21.65 -15.02
N ILE A 196 27.57 -21.36 -15.27
CA ILE A 196 27.06 -20.03 -15.63
C ILE A 196 26.20 -19.51 -14.49
N SER A 197 26.56 -18.34 -13.97
CA SER A 197 25.75 -17.68 -12.94
C SER A 197 24.40 -17.23 -13.48
N VAL A 198 23.39 -17.20 -12.62
CA VAL A 198 22.03 -16.72 -12.97
C VAL A 198 22.09 -15.27 -13.47
N GLU A 199 22.90 -14.43 -12.82
CA GLU A 199 23.07 -13.03 -13.18
C GLU A 199 23.61 -12.85 -14.60
N GLU A 200 24.62 -13.64 -14.96
CA GLU A 200 25.26 -13.62 -16.27
C GLU A 200 24.34 -14.16 -17.35
N LEU A 201 23.58 -15.22 -17.06
CA LEU A 201 22.57 -15.76 -17.96
C LEU A 201 21.53 -14.69 -18.32
N VAL A 202 21.01 -13.97 -17.33
CA VAL A 202 20.00 -12.93 -17.53
C VAL A 202 20.60 -11.73 -18.27
N ARG A 203 21.80 -11.29 -17.87
CA ARG A 203 22.50 -10.15 -18.50
C ARG A 203 22.74 -10.38 -19.99
N THR A 204 23.20 -11.57 -20.35
CA THR A 204 23.53 -11.94 -21.74
C THR A 204 22.28 -12.04 -22.63
N ASN A 205 21.13 -12.37 -22.04
CA ASN A 205 19.86 -12.51 -22.77
C ASN A 205 18.95 -11.30 -22.62
N LYS A 206 19.48 -10.19 -22.08
CA LYS A 206 18.74 -8.93 -21.95
C LYS A 206 18.45 -8.38 -23.35
N LYS A 207 17.16 -8.17 -23.66
CA LYS A 207 16.63 -7.60 -24.90
C LYS A 207 15.77 -6.43 -24.56
#